data_AF-A0A2G9TU81-F1
#
_entry.id   AF-A0A2G9TU81-F1
#
_cell.length_a   1.000
_cell.length_b   1.000
_cell.length_c   1.000
_cell.angle_alpha   90.00
_cell.angle_beta   90.00
_cell.angle_gamma   90.00
#
_symmetry.space_group_name_H-M   'P 1'
#
loop_
_entity.id
_entity.type
_entity.pdbx_description
1 polymer ?
#
loop_
_entity_poly.entity_id
_entity_poly.type
_entity_poly.pdbx_seq_one_letter_code
_entity_poly.pdbx_strand_id
1 'polypeptide(L)'
;WGIILLKTLHGLSEHLTWPQLYSSVEAEVKLFQTLAILEARESMGVPMLLLAWSVTEVVRYSYYALGLFNAVPYFLTWIRYTFFIVLYPLGVTGELLTLIGSLPEASFVEEKKYYSLEMPNALNMSISFYWVLIGAALFYIP
;
A
#
# COMPACT_ATOMS: atom_id res chain seq x y z
N TRP A 1 3.94 1.03 -12.46
CA TRP A 1 5.08 0.36 -11.80
C TRP A 1 6.34 0.24 -12.65
N GLY A 2 6.30 -0.29 -13.88
CA GLY A 2 7.52 -0.47 -14.70
C GLY A 2 8.33 0.81 -14.99
N ILE A 3 7.66 1.92 -15.32
CA ILE A 3 8.32 3.22 -15.57
C ILE A 3 8.99 3.76 -14.29
N ILE A 4 8.32 3.65 -13.14
CA ILE A 4 8.88 4.06 -11.84
C ILE A 4 10.14 3.23 -11.54
N LEU A 5 10.08 1.92 -11.74
CA LEU A 5 11.22 1.02 -11.49
C LEU A 5 12.41 1.39 -12.38
N LEU A 6 12.19 1.60 -13.68
CA LEU A 6 13.25 1.99 -14.62
C LEU A 6 13.89 3.34 -14.25
N LYS A 7 13.07 4.34 -13.91
CA LYS A 7 13.57 5.65 -13.45
C LYS A 7 14.32 5.56 -12.13
N THR A 8 13.87 4.70 -11.21
CA THR A 8 14.54 4.48 -9.93
C THR A 8 15.89 3.81 -10.14
N LEU A 9 15.97 2.78 -10.98
CA LEU A 9 17.22 2.09 -11.32
C LEU A 9 18.20 3.02 -12.06
N HIS A 10 17.69 3.84 -12.97
CA HIS A 10 18.49 4.84 -13.67
C HIS A 10 19.03 5.90 -12.70
N GLY A 11 18.19 6.45 -11.81
CA GLY A 11 18.63 7.43 -10.80
C GLY A 11 19.59 6.85 -9.77
N LEU A 12 19.48 5.56 -9.43
CA LEU A 12 20.46 4.85 -8.61
C LEU A 12 21.79 4.65 -9.34
N SER A 13 21.76 4.36 -10.64
CA SER A 13 22.96 4.25 -11.49
C SER A 13 23.71 5.57 -11.63
N GLU A 14 23.02 6.70 -11.53
CA GLU A 14 23.59 8.05 -11.56
C GLU A 14 24.01 8.56 -10.17
N HIS A 15 23.92 7.72 -9.13
CA HIS A 15 24.24 8.07 -7.74
C HIS A 15 23.50 9.31 -7.23
N LEU A 16 22.23 9.48 -7.64
CA LEU A 16 21.40 10.58 -7.17
C LEU A 16 21.21 10.52 -5.65
N THR A 17 21.15 11.69 -5.02
CA THR A 17 20.77 11.80 -3.61
C THR A 17 19.29 11.45 -3.42
N TRP A 18 18.90 10.99 -2.23
CA TRP A 18 17.51 10.61 -1.93
C TRP A 18 16.45 11.65 -2.35
N PRO A 19 16.64 12.96 -2.14
CA PRO A 19 15.67 13.97 -2.59
C PRO A 19 15.54 14.05 -4.11
N GLN A 20 16.67 13.96 -4.83
CA GLN A 20 16.70 13.98 -6.29
C GLN A 20 16.05 12.73 -6.89
N LEU A 21 16.34 11.57 -6.30
CA LEU A 21 15.73 10.30 -6.70
C LEU A 21 14.21 10.35 -6.54
N TYR A 22 13.69 10.83 -5.40
CA TYR A 22 12.25 10.99 -5.18
C TYR A 22 11.62 11.94 -6.21
N SER A 23 12.22 13.11 -6.44
CA SER A 23 11.69 14.09 -7.41
C SER A 23 11.60 13.55 -8.84
N SER A 24 12.47 12.59 -9.21
CA SER A 24 12.51 12.01 -10.56
C SER A 24 11.32 11.08 -10.88
N VAL A 25 10.67 10.53 -9.85
CA VAL A 25 9.56 9.58 -9.95
C VAL A 25 8.24 10.11 -9.36
N GLU A 26 8.27 11.31 -8.75
CA GLU A 26 7.16 11.85 -7.97
C GLU A 26 5.86 11.97 -8.79
N ALA A 27 5.94 12.45 -10.03
CA ALA A 27 4.77 12.64 -10.89
C ALA A 27 4.12 11.30 -11.25
N GLU A 28 4.93 10.31 -11.61
CA GLU A 28 4.45 8.96 -11.91
C GLU A 28 3.84 8.31 -10.68
N VAL A 29 4.50 8.40 -9.52
CA VAL A 29 3.99 7.86 -8.26
C VAL A 29 2.63 8.47 -7.92
N LYS A 30 2.49 9.79 -8.02
CA LYS A 30 1.22 10.48 -7.77
C LYS A 30 0.13 10.06 -8.76
N LEU A 31 0.45 9.95 -10.04
CA LEU A 31 -0.49 9.48 -11.07
C LEU A 31 -0.95 8.04 -10.82
N PHE A 32 -0.02 7.14 -10.50
CA PHE A 32 -0.36 5.76 -10.19
C PHE A 32 -1.22 5.63 -8.93
N GLN A 33 -0.91 6.43 -7.89
CA GLN A 33 -1.71 6.45 -6.67
C GLN A 33 -3.13 6.96 -6.92
N THR A 34 -3.31 8.01 -7.72
CA THR A 34 -4.66 8.54 -8.04
C THR A 34 -5.46 7.58 -8.92
N LEU A 35 -4.83 6.93 -9.91
CA LEU A 35 -5.49 5.94 -10.76
C LEU A 35 -5.87 4.68 -9.96
N ALA A 36 -5.00 4.19 -9.08
CA ALA A 36 -5.29 3.05 -8.22
C ALA A 36 -6.48 3.31 -7.28
N ILE A 37 -6.58 4.53 -6.74
CA ILE A 37 -7.74 4.94 -5.91
C ILE A 37 -9.03 4.95 -6.74
N LEU A 38 -8.95 5.34 -8.01
CA LEU A 38 -10.11 5.39 -8.90
C LEU A 38 -10.64 3.99 -9.24
N GLU A 39 -9.75 3.02 -9.47
CA GLU A 39 -10.10 1.62 -9.72
C GLU A 39 -10.61 0.92 -8.45
N ALA A 40 -10.01 1.20 -7.29
CA ALA A 40 -10.37 0.55 -6.03
C ALA A 40 -11.60 1.16 -5.33
N ARG A 41 -12.12 2.30 -5.84
CA ARG A 41 -13.22 3.09 -5.24
C ARG A 41 -14.50 2.29 -5.00
N GLU A 42 -14.79 1.32 -5.85
CA GLU A 42 -16.01 0.50 -5.77
C GLU A 42 -16.01 -0.42 -4.55
N SER A 43 -14.84 -0.69 -3.95
CA SER A 43 -14.75 -1.55 -2.77
C SER A 43 -15.08 -0.79 -1.48
N MET A 44 -15.94 -1.39 -0.66
CA MET A 44 -16.27 -0.86 0.68
C MET A 44 -15.06 -0.87 1.63
N GLY A 45 -14.03 -1.67 1.34
CA GLY A 45 -12.81 -1.74 2.14
C GLY A 45 -11.91 -0.51 2.04
N VAL A 46 -11.88 0.17 0.90
CA VAL A 46 -11.06 1.37 0.67
C VAL A 46 -11.41 2.55 1.58
N PRO A 47 -12.67 3.01 1.72
CA PRO A 47 -12.95 4.09 2.65
C PRO A 47 -12.65 3.69 4.10
N MET A 48 -12.83 2.41 4.45
CA MET A 48 -12.59 1.89 5.79
C MET A 48 -11.10 1.89 6.16
N LEU A 49 -10.22 1.39 5.27
CA LEU A 49 -8.77 1.43 5.48
C LEU A 49 -8.23 2.87 5.43
N LEU A 50 -8.73 3.71 4.50
CA LEU A 50 -8.27 5.09 4.39
C LEU A 50 -8.58 5.89 5.64
N LEU A 51 -9.80 5.76 6.18
CA LEU A 51 -10.17 6.41 7.44
C LEU A 51 -9.34 5.88 8.61
N ALA A 52 -9.20 4.55 8.72
CA ALA A 52 -8.42 3.91 9.78
C ALA A 52 -6.98 4.44 9.80
N TRP A 53 -6.28 4.29 8.69
CA TRP A 53 -4.86 4.65 8.59
C TRP A 53 -4.65 6.15 8.66
N SER A 54 -5.47 6.96 7.98
CA SER A 54 -5.34 8.43 8.03
C SER A 54 -5.46 8.97 9.46
N VAL A 55 -6.44 8.47 10.24
CA VAL A 55 -6.60 8.91 11.63
C VAL A 55 -5.39 8.47 12.47
N THR A 56 -4.89 7.24 12.30
CA THR A 56 -3.68 6.80 13.02
C THR A 56 -2.45 7.64 12.68
N GLU A 57 -2.30 8.04 11.41
CA GLU A 57 -1.19 8.86 10.94
C GLU A 57 -1.22 10.27 11.51
N VAL A 58 -2.40 10.90 11.52
CA VAL A 58 -2.58 12.23 12.12
C VAL A 58 -2.15 12.21 13.59
N VAL A 59 -2.59 11.21 14.37
CA VAL A 59 -2.22 11.07 15.78
C VAL A 59 -0.71 10.83 15.94
N ARG A 60 -0.13 9.95 15.11
CA ARG A 60 1.29 9.58 15.18
C ARG A 60 2.19 10.77 14.87
N TYR A 61 1.94 11.49 13.77
CA TYR A 61 2.76 12.63 13.39
C TYR A 61 2.56 13.81 14.35
N SER A 62 1.35 14.02 14.87
CA SER A 62 1.11 15.01 15.93
C SER A 62 1.94 14.70 17.19
N TYR A 63 2.00 13.43 17.58
CA TYR A 63 2.81 12.98 18.72
C TYR A 63 4.30 13.24 18.48
N TYR A 64 4.82 12.92 17.29
CA TYR A 64 6.22 13.17 16.95
C TYR A 64 6.54 14.66 16.88
N ALA A 65 5.68 15.47 16.29
CA ALA A 65 5.87 16.92 16.21
C ALA A 65 5.96 17.57 17.60
N LEU A 66 5.06 17.23 18.52
CA LEU A 66 5.09 17.74 19.89
C LEU A 66 6.21 17.12 20.74
N GLY A 67 6.65 15.91 20.38
CA GLY A 67 7.83 15.26 20.94
C GLY A 67 9.10 16.05 20.70
N LEU A 68 9.24 16.71 19.54
CA LEU A 68 10.40 17.58 19.26
C LEU A 68 10.48 18.78 20.21
N PHE A 69 9.34 19.26 20.70
CA PHE A 69 9.25 20.35 21.68
C PHE A 69 9.22 19.88 23.14
N ASN A 70 9.36 18.56 23.39
CA ASN A 70 9.18 17.94 24.71
C ASN A 70 7.85 18.33 25.40
N ALA A 71 6.81 18.62 24.63
CA ALA A 71 5.55 19.18 25.10
C ALA A 71 4.36 18.31 24.70
N VAL A 72 4.50 16.98 24.79
CA VAL A 72 3.44 16.03 24.43
C VAL A 72 2.36 16.02 25.53
N PRO A 73 1.12 16.44 25.22
CA PRO A 73 0.04 16.39 26.21
C PRO A 73 -0.39 14.94 26.46
N TYR A 74 -0.73 14.62 27.72
CA TYR A 74 -1.19 13.29 28.12
C TYR A 74 -2.36 12.77 27.27
N PHE A 75 -3.29 13.66 26.90
CA PHE A 75 -4.42 13.33 26.03
C PHE A 75 -3.98 12.72 24.69
N LEU A 76 -2.90 13.25 24.09
CA LEU A 76 -2.40 12.75 22.80
C LEU A 76 -1.80 11.35 22.94
N THR A 77 -1.11 11.09 24.05
CA THR A 77 -0.62 9.75 24.39
C THR A 77 -1.79 8.78 24.61
N TRP A 78 -2.85 9.21 25.29
CA TRP A 78 -4.04 8.40 25.54
C TRP A 78 -4.77 8.02 24.25
N ILE A 79 -5.03 8.97 23.34
CA ILE A 79 -5.71 8.65 22.07
C ILE A 79 -4.86 7.72 21.21
N ARG A 80 -3.52 7.86 21.23
CA ARG A 80 -2.62 6.99 20.47
C ARG A 80 -2.81 5.52 20.82
N TYR A 81 -2.92 5.19 22.11
CA TYR A 81 -3.11 3.81 22.55
C TYR A 81 -4.57 3.35 22.45
N THR A 82 -5.53 4.23 22.71
CA THR A 82 -6.96 3.87 22.72
C THR A 82 -7.51 3.68 21.31
N PHE A 83 -7.19 4.58 20.39
CA PHE A 83 -7.66 4.48 19.01
C PHE A 83 -7.05 3.28 18.29
N PHE A 84 -5.81 2.92 18.61
CA PHE A 84 -5.17 1.76 18.01
C PHE A 84 -5.97 0.47 18.20
N ILE A 85 -6.63 0.30 19.35
CA ILE A 85 -7.47 -0.88 19.64
C ILE A 85 -8.62 -1.05 18.64
N VAL A 86 -9.23 0.06 18.19
CA VAL A 86 -10.38 0.04 17.29
C VAL A 86 -9.93 0.18 15.82
N LEU A 87 -9.02 1.12 15.55
CA LEU A 87 -8.59 1.44 14.20
C LEU A 87 -7.74 0.32 13.58
N TYR A 88 -7.02 -0.47 14.39
CA TYR A 88 -6.21 -1.56 13.86
C TYR A 88 -7.07 -2.69 13.24
N PRO A 89 -8.06 -3.28 13.96
CA PRO A 89 -9.01 -4.21 13.33
C PRO A 89 -9.78 -3.58 12.17
N LEU A 90 -10.16 -2.31 12.27
CA LEU A 90 -10.88 -1.58 11.21
C LEU A 90 -10.03 -1.49 9.92
N GLY A 91 -8.76 -1.10 10.06
CA GLY A 91 -7.82 -0.97 8.93
C GLY A 91 -7.51 -2.32 8.28
N VAL A 92 -7.17 -3.33 9.09
CA VAL A 92 -6.91 -4.70 8.61
C VAL A 92 -8.12 -5.28 7.90
N THR A 93 -9.32 -5.09 8.45
CA THR A 93 -10.57 -5.56 7.81
C THR A 93 -10.81 -4.82 6.49
N GLY A 94 -10.54 -3.51 6.44
CA GLY A 94 -10.65 -2.73 5.21
C GLY A 94 -9.68 -3.21 4.11
N GLU A 95 -8.45 -3.54 4.48
CA GLU A 95 -7.45 -4.13 3.57
C GLU A 95 -7.88 -5.50 3.06
N LEU A 96 -8.34 -6.38 3.94
CA LEU A 96 -8.80 -7.71 3.57
C LEU A 96 -10.05 -7.67 2.68
N LEU A 97 -11.00 -6.79 2.97
CA LEU A 97 -12.20 -6.60 2.14
C LEU A 97 -11.85 -6.05 0.75
N THR A 98 -10.87 -5.14 0.67
CA THR A 98 -10.38 -4.62 -0.62
C THR A 98 -9.68 -5.71 -1.41
N LEU A 99 -8.87 -6.54 -0.74
CA LEU A 99 -8.17 -7.67 -1.35
C LEU A 99 -9.17 -8.70 -1.87
N ILE A 100 -10.10 -9.15 -1.03
CA ILE A 100 -11.15 -10.11 -1.41
C ILE A 100 -12.01 -9.54 -2.55
N GLY A 101 -12.36 -8.26 -2.46
CA GLY A 101 -13.12 -7.57 -3.50
C GLY A 101 -12.39 -7.47 -4.84
N SER A 102 -11.07 -7.60 -4.86
CA SER A 102 -10.25 -7.62 -6.09
C SER A 102 -10.00 -9.03 -6.65
N LEU A 103 -10.33 -10.09 -5.90
CA LEU A 103 -10.12 -11.47 -6.33
C LEU A 103 -10.95 -11.85 -7.58
N PRO A 104 -12.23 -11.46 -7.74
CA PRO A 104 -13.00 -11.73 -8.94
C PRO A 104 -12.33 -11.12 -10.19
N GLU A 105 -11.91 -9.86 -10.12
CA GLU A 105 -11.17 -9.18 -11.18
C GLU A 105 -9.82 -9.86 -11.45
N ALA A 106 -9.10 -10.26 -10.39
CA ALA A 106 -7.83 -10.97 -10.52
C ALA A 106 -7.98 -12.35 -11.17
N SER A 107 -9.08 -13.07 -10.91
CA SER A 107 -9.36 -14.37 -11.54
C SER A 107 -9.71 -14.23 -13.03
N PHE A 108 -10.44 -13.17 -13.40
CA PHE A 108 -10.68 -12.81 -14.81
C PHE A 108 -9.39 -12.40 -15.54
N VAL A 109 -8.47 -11.76 -14.82
CA VAL A 109 -7.14 -11.36 -15.30
C VAL A 109 -6.21 -12.57 -15.47
N GLU A 110 -6.32 -13.57 -14.59
CA GLU A 110 -5.58 -14.85 -14.69
C GLU A 110 -6.01 -15.66 -15.91
N GLU A 111 -7.32 -15.78 -16.19
CA GLU A 111 -7.82 -16.43 -17.42
C GLU A 111 -7.28 -15.77 -18.69
N LYS A 112 -7.10 -14.45 -18.67
CA LYS A 112 -6.55 -13.67 -19.79
C LYS A 112 -5.03 -13.45 -19.73
N LYS A 113 -4.35 -14.00 -18.71
CA LYS A 113 -2.90 -13.83 -18.43
C LYS A 113 -2.42 -12.38 -18.35
N TYR A 114 -3.30 -11.43 -18.01
CA TYR A 114 -2.86 -10.05 -17.82
C TYR A 114 -2.01 -9.98 -16.54
N TYR A 115 -0.81 -9.40 -16.63
CA TYR A 115 0.14 -9.22 -15.51
C TYR A 115 0.80 -10.50 -14.94
N SER A 116 0.58 -11.68 -15.52
CA SER A 116 1.36 -12.90 -15.22
C SER A 116 2.56 -13.00 -16.17
N LEU A 117 3.79 -13.02 -15.63
CA LEU A 117 5.01 -13.11 -16.43
C LEU A 117 5.41 -14.58 -16.59
N GLU A 118 5.15 -15.16 -17.76
CA GLU A 118 5.60 -16.51 -18.09
C GLU A 118 6.99 -16.48 -18.73
N MET A 119 7.90 -17.30 -18.23
CA MET A 119 9.22 -17.47 -18.81
C MET A 119 9.20 -18.64 -19.80
N PRO A 120 9.83 -18.53 -20.99
CA PRO A 120 9.76 -19.55 -22.05
C PRO A 120 10.59 -20.83 -21.75
N ASN A 121 10.85 -21.14 -20.48
CA ASN A 121 11.67 -22.28 -20.04
C ASN A 121 10.80 -23.46 -19.57
N ALA A 122 11.29 -24.70 -19.71
CA ALA A 122 10.65 -25.94 -19.26
C ALA A 122 10.39 -26.00 -17.74
N LEU A 123 11.14 -25.26 -16.93
CA LEU A 123 10.88 -25.04 -15.49
C LEU A 123 10.12 -23.73 -15.27
N ASN A 124 9.03 -23.50 -16.00
CA ASN A 124 8.27 -22.24 -16.01
C ASN A 124 7.75 -21.88 -14.60
N MET A 125 8.58 -21.18 -13.82
CA MET A 125 8.17 -20.50 -12.60
C MET A 125 7.63 -19.14 -13.01
N SER A 126 6.34 -19.07 -13.34
CA SER A 126 5.65 -17.81 -13.57
C SER A 126 5.15 -17.24 -12.24
N ILE A 127 5.27 -15.92 -12.08
CA ILE A 127 4.67 -15.24 -10.93
C ILE A 127 3.19 -14.99 -11.30
N SER A 128 2.29 -15.77 -10.70
CA SER A 128 0.85 -15.53 -10.82
C SER A 128 0.42 -14.52 -9.76
N PHE A 129 -0.16 -13.41 -10.23
CA PHE A 129 -0.67 -12.34 -9.37
C PHE A 129 -1.77 -12.84 -8.42
N TYR A 130 -2.61 -13.77 -8.87
CA TYR A 130 -3.67 -14.38 -8.05
C TYR A 130 -3.11 -15.09 -6.81
N TRP A 131 -2.08 -15.93 -6.99
CA TRP A 131 -1.44 -16.65 -5.88
C TRP A 131 -0.68 -15.71 -4.95
N VAL A 132 -0.12 -14.62 -5.46
CA VAL A 132 0.50 -13.57 -4.63
C VAL A 132 -0.54 -12.89 -3.74
N LEU A 133 -1.74 -12.58 -4.26
CA LEU A 133 -2.82 -11.99 -3.46
C LEU A 133 -3.33 -12.94 -2.37
N ILE A 134 -3.48 -14.24 -2.68
CA ILE A 134 -3.84 -15.25 -1.67
C ILE A 134 -2.76 -15.34 -0.59
N GLY A 135 -1.48 -15.41 -0.98
CA GLY A 135 -0.36 -15.40 -0.04
C GLY A 135 -0.36 -14.16 0.85
N ALA A 136 -0.61 -12.98 0.28
CA ALA A 136 -0.74 -11.73 1.02
C ALA A 136 -1.89 -11.77 2.03
N ALA A 137 -3.06 -12.30 1.64
CA ALA A 137 -4.21 -12.46 2.55
C ALA A 137 -3.90 -13.41 3.72
N LEU A 138 -3.12 -14.47 3.49
CA LEU A 138 -2.73 -15.42 4.54
C LEU A 138 -1.80 -14.79 5.59
N PHE A 139 -0.98 -13.79 5.22
CA PHE A 139 -0.15 -13.06 6.20
C PHE A 139 -0.96 -12.25 7.21
N TYR A 140 -2.24 -11.97 6.95
CA TYR A 140 -3.14 -11.31 7.90
C TYR A 140 -3.72 -12.28 8.95
N ILE A 141 -3.56 -13.60 8.75
CA ILE A 141 -3.98 -14.61 9.72
C ILE A 141 -2.80 -14.87 10.67
N PRO A 142 -2.96 -14.62 11.99
CA PRO A 142 -1.89 -14.79 12.97
C PRO A 142 -1.47 -16.25 13.18
#